data_AF-A0A9D3XI17-F1
#
_entry.id   AF-A0A9D3XI17-F1
#
_cell.length_a   1.000
_cell.length_b   1.000
_cell.length_c   1.000
_cell.angle_alpha   90.00
_cell.angle_beta   90.00
_cell.angle_gamma   90.00
#
_symmetry.space_group_name_H-M   'P 1'
#
loop_
_entity.id
_entity.type
_entity.pdbx_description
1 polymer ?
#
loop_
_entity_poly.entity_id
_entity_poly.type
_entity_poly.pdbx_seq_one_letter_code
_entity_poly.pdbx_strand_id
1 'polypeptide(L)'
;MLPCTLPECGEKLNLKLLKTRRYKCSPSFRVLSETRQLLFCLIFIIWAISSWFRRGPAPQDQSSAGGAPRVPSRNLFPKDTLMDLHVYISEHEHFTDFNVTSALFWEQRDLVYGDWTSGENADGCYERYAELDIPESVQHNGSMYVHVFFTKSGFHPDPKQKNLYRRLATVHTSRMINKYKRRRFQKTKNLLTGETEADPEMIKRAEDFGPVEVISHWHPNLTINIVDDHTPWVKGSVPPPLDQYVKFDAVSGDYYPILYFNDYWNLQKDYFPINETVERLPFRLSFCPLSLWRWQLYAAQSTKSPWNFLGEDLYEQSDEEQDSVKVALLETNPYLLALTIVVSIVHSIFEFLAFKNGKFCSAVKISSFGSSPSHRKGF
;
A
#
# COMPACT_ATOMS: atom_id res chain seq x y z
N MET A 1 49.52 -80.31 46.42
CA MET A 1 50.84 -80.98 46.35
C MET A 1 51.14 -81.28 44.90
N LEU A 2 52.24 -80.69 44.40
CA LEU A 2 53.04 -81.00 43.20
C LEU A 2 52.39 -80.83 41.80
N PRO A 3 53.17 -80.47 40.75
CA PRO A 3 54.37 -79.60 40.75
C PRO A 3 54.50 -78.62 39.55
N CYS A 4 55.55 -77.82 39.65
CA CYS A 4 56.23 -76.86 38.78
C CYS A 4 56.16 -77.02 37.24
N THR A 5 56.15 -75.89 36.50
CA THR A 5 57.26 -75.33 35.67
C THR A 5 56.77 -74.18 34.77
N LEU A 6 57.62 -73.16 34.56
CA LEU A 6 57.52 -72.04 33.58
C LEU A 6 58.32 -72.43 32.31
N PRO A 7 58.08 -71.88 31.08
CA PRO A 7 58.59 -70.54 30.72
C PRO A 7 57.83 -69.69 29.65
N GLU A 8 58.09 -68.38 29.74
CA GLU A 8 58.35 -67.32 28.72
C GLU A 8 57.43 -66.98 27.50
N CYS A 9 56.99 -65.70 27.56
CA CYS A 9 57.23 -64.57 26.62
C CYS A 9 56.46 -64.43 25.28
N GLY A 10 55.80 -63.26 25.12
CA GLY A 10 55.18 -62.80 23.86
C GLY A 10 54.21 -61.63 24.04
N GLU A 11 54.78 -60.43 24.22
CA GLU A 11 54.27 -59.04 24.27
C GLU A 11 52.79 -58.60 24.08
N LYS A 12 52.57 -57.42 24.67
CA LYS A 12 51.34 -56.85 25.21
C LYS A 12 50.74 -55.70 24.37
N LEU A 13 49.40 -55.60 24.46
CA LEU A 13 48.54 -54.39 24.59
C LEU A 13 48.56 -53.35 23.44
N ASN A 14 47.44 -52.71 23.04
CA ASN A 14 46.61 -51.89 23.92
C ASN A 14 45.36 -51.37 23.19
N LEU A 15 44.24 -51.40 23.91
CA LEU A 15 42.92 -50.90 23.60
C LEU A 15 42.85 -49.42 24.01
N LYS A 16 42.59 -48.48 23.09
CA LYS A 16 42.34 -47.06 23.46
C LYS A 16 40.88 -46.67 23.24
N LEU A 17 40.27 -46.38 24.39
CA LEU A 17 38.97 -45.77 24.66
C LEU A 17 38.62 -44.54 23.78
N LEU A 18 37.45 -44.59 23.15
CA LEU A 18 36.75 -43.44 22.57
C LEU A 18 36.17 -42.57 23.70
N LYS A 19 36.70 -41.35 23.87
CA LYS A 19 36.18 -40.31 24.76
C LYS A 19 35.32 -39.33 23.94
N THR A 20 34.01 -39.46 24.03
CA THR A 20 33.02 -38.50 23.51
C THR A 20 33.12 -37.18 24.28
N ARG A 21 33.61 -36.11 23.63
CA ARG A 21 33.50 -34.73 24.14
C ARG A 21 32.20 -34.12 23.62
N ARG A 22 31.25 -33.83 24.52
CA ARG A 22 30.12 -32.93 24.23
C ARG A 22 30.63 -31.48 24.23
N TYR A 23 30.38 -30.75 23.17
CA TYR A 23 30.55 -29.30 23.12
C TYR A 23 29.24 -28.64 23.57
N LYS A 24 29.33 -27.69 24.51
CA LYS A 24 28.20 -26.90 25.00
C LYS A 24 28.17 -25.60 24.18
N CYS A 25 27.14 -25.38 23.36
CA CYS A 25 26.93 -24.11 22.65
C CYS A 25 26.42 -23.04 23.64
N SER A 26 27.04 -21.85 23.57
CA SER A 26 26.71 -20.65 24.36
C SER A 26 25.50 -19.89 23.75
N PRO A 27 24.70 -19.12 24.51
CA PRO A 27 23.41 -18.58 24.07
C PRO A 27 23.50 -17.38 23.09
N SER A 28 24.63 -17.18 22.42
CA SER A 28 24.85 -16.10 21.43
C SER A 28 24.13 -16.36 20.09
N PHE A 29 23.66 -17.58 19.83
CA PHE A 29 23.13 -17.97 18.53
C PHE A 29 21.67 -17.56 18.27
N ARG A 30 20.91 -17.12 19.29
CA ARG A 30 19.51 -16.66 19.14
C ARG A 30 19.38 -15.18 18.74
N VAL A 31 20.35 -14.34 19.13
CA VAL A 31 20.34 -12.91 18.77
C VAL A 31 20.81 -12.69 17.32
N LEU A 32 21.62 -13.61 16.79
CA LEU A 32 22.14 -13.60 15.43
C LEU A 32 21.11 -14.03 14.35
N SER A 33 20.02 -14.71 14.72
CA SER A 33 18.97 -15.10 13.77
C SER A 33 17.94 -14.00 13.54
N GLU A 34 17.54 -13.28 14.58
CA GLU A 34 16.56 -12.18 14.45
C GLU A 34 17.17 -10.94 13.79
N THR A 35 18.44 -10.64 14.08
CA THR A 35 19.18 -9.55 13.41
C THR A 35 19.41 -9.84 11.93
N ARG A 36 19.65 -11.10 11.53
CA ARG A 36 19.72 -11.50 10.12
C ARG A 36 18.40 -11.28 9.37
N GLN A 37 17.27 -11.62 10.00
CA GLN A 37 15.94 -11.46 9.38
C GLN A 37 15.61 -9.99 9.11
N LEU A 38 15.91 -9.11 10.09
CA LEU A 38 15.75 -7.66 9.95
C LEU A 38 16.71 -7.07 8.90
N LEU A 39 17.95 -7.57 8.83
CA LEU A 39 18.93 -7.17 7.81
C LEU A 39 18.50 -7.53 6.39
N PHE A 40 17.97 -8.74 6.18
CA PHE A 40 17.45 -9.12 4.87
C PHE A 40 16.24 -8.27 4.48
N CYS A 41 15.35 -7.95 5.43
CA CYS A 41 14.23 -7.05 5.18
C CYS A 41 14.70 -5.63 4.84
N LEU A 42 15.66 -5.07 5.59
CA LEU A 42 16.24 -3.74 5.33
C LEU A 42 17.01 -3.69 4.01
N ILE A 43 17.80 -4.71 3.67
CA ILE A 43 18.47 -4.81 2.38
C ILE A 43 17.46 -4.94 1.24
N PHE A 44 16.37 -5.68 1.44
CA PHE A 44 15.30 -5.80 0.45
C PHE A 44 14.55 -4.47 0.27
N ILE A 45 14.30 -3.73 1.35
CA ILE A 45 13.68 -2.40 1.32
C ILE A 45 14.61 -1.39 0.65
N ILE A 46 15.91 -1.38 0.97
CA ILE A 46 16.91 -0.51 0.33
C ILE A 46 17.14 -0.91 -1.13
N TRP A 47 17.11 -2.19 -1.46
CA TRP A 47 17.16 -2.68 -2.85
C TRP A 47 15.90 -2.30 -3.62
N ALA A 48 14.72 -2.42 -3.02
CA ALA A 48 13.44 -2.01 -3.61
C ALA A 48 13.42 -0.49 -3.84
N ILE A 49 13.79 0.32 -2.84
CA ILE A 49 13.89 1.78 -2.93
C ILE A 49 14.95 2.19 -3.96
N SER A 50 16.14 1.58 -3.96
CA SER A 50 17.20 1.89 -4.94
C SER A 50 16.88 1.39 -6.35
N SER A 51 16.10 0.33 -6.51
CA SER A 51 15.54 -0.08 -7.81
C SER A 51 14.50 0.91 -8.33
N TRP A 52 13.77 1.56 -7.42
CA TRP A 52 12.85 2.65 -7.71
C TRP A 52 13.59 3.93 -8.15
N PHE A 53 14.69 4.28 -7.47
CA PHE A 53 15.52 5.44 -7.80
C PHE A 53 16.46 5.21 -9.00
N ARG A 54 16.82 3.96 -9.34
CA ARG A 54 17.56 3.63 -10.58
C ARG A 54 16.67 3.61 -11.83
N ARG A 55 15.35 3.67 -11.67
CA ARG A 55 14.38 3.93 -12.75
C ARG A 55 14.01 5.41 -12.83
N GLY A 56 14.99 6.31 -12.67
CA GLY A 56 14.90 7.58 -13.39
C GLY A 56 14.89 7.25 -14.89
N PRO A 57 14.08 7.91 -15.73
CA PRO A 57 14.18 7.71 -17.17
C PRO A 57 15.59 8.15 -17.56
N ALA A 58 16.47 7.20 -17.85
CA ALA A 58 17.55 7.48 -18.78
C ALA A 58 16.86 8.01 -20.05
N PRO A 59 17.30 9.14 -20.63
CA PRO A 59 16.81 9.53 -21.95
C PRO A 59 17.14 8.37 -22.88
N GLN A 60 16.14 7.56 -23.19
CA GLN A 60 16.23 6.62 -24.29
C GLN A 60 16.26 7.49 -25.54
N ASP A 61 17.45 7.81 -26.02
CA ASP A 61 17.68 8.03 -27.44
C ASP A 61 17.37 6.70 -28.15
N GLN A 62 16.07 6.39 -28.27
CA GLN A 62 15.58 5.36 -29.17
C GLN A 62 15.47 5.97 -30.56
N SER A 63 16.62 6.08 -31.23
CA SER A 63 16.66 5.90 -32.68
C SER A 63 16.34 4.44 -33.00
N SER A 64 15.10 4.02 -32.72
CA SER A 64 14.55 2.75 -33.20
C SER A 64 13.88 3.03 -34.55
N ALA A 65 14.50 2.54 -35.61
CA ALA A 65 13.99 2.64 -36.96
C ALA A 65 12.62 1.94 -37.05
N GLY A 66 11.56 2.70 -37.31
CA GLY A 66 10.25 2.19 -37.73
C GLY A 66 9.03 2.69 -36.96
N GLY A 67 9.18 3.39 -35.84
CA GLY A 67 8.05 4.00 -35.12
C GLY A 67 7.94 5.50 -35.39
N ALA A 68 6.74 6.00 -35.70
CA ALA A 68 6.49 7.44 -35.72
C ALA A 68 6.93 8.05 -34.38
N PRO A 69 7.62 9.20 -34.36
CA PRO A 69 8.08 9.82 -33.13
C PRO A 69 6.88 10.09 -32.22
N ARG A 70 6.88 9.50 -31.03
CA ARG A 70 5.81 9.71 -30.05
C ARG A 70 5.91 11.14 -29.53
N VAL A 71 4.96 11.98 -29.91
CA VAL A 71 4.91 13.38 -29.49
C VAL A 71 4.62 13.43 -27.98
N PRO A 72 5.37 14.23 -27.19
CA PRO A 72 5.03 14.44 -25.79
C PRO A 72 3.68 15.11 -25.66
N SER A 73 2.79 14.51 -24.88
CA SER A 73 1.44 15.03 -24.63
C SER A 73 1.47 16.21 -23.67
N ARG A 74 0.43 17.05 -23.71
CA ARG A 74 0.24 18.17 -22.78
C ARG A 74 -1.03 18.00 -21.98
N ASN A 75 -1.09 18.63 -20.81
CA ASN A 75 -2.32 18.71 -20.04
C ASN A 75 -3.32 19.61 -20.77
N LEU A 76 -4.55 19.12 -20.96
CA LEU A 76 -5.64 19.88 -21.58
C LEU A 76 -6.04 21.13 -20.77
N PHE A 77 -5.73 21.16 -19.47
CA PHE A 77 -5.95 22.31 -18.60
C PHE A 77 -4.57 22.87 -18.22
N PRO A 78 -4.11 23.94 -18.89
CA PRO A 78 -2.88 24.60 -18.49
C PRO A 78 -3.05 25.24 -17.10
N LYS A 79 -1.93 25.60 -16.49
CA LYS A 79 -1.91 26.36 -15.24
C LYS A 79 -2.80 27.62 -15.34
N ASP A 80 -3.47 27.96 -14.24
CA ASP A 80 -4.34 29.12 -14.11
C ASP A 80 -5.63 29.04 -14.96
N THR A 81 -5.99 27.85 -15.44
CA THR A 81 -7.28 27.63 -16.11
C THR A 81 -8.42 27.74 -15.10
N LEU A 82 -9.40 28.58 -15.40
CA LEU A 82 -10.65 28.64 -14.65
C LEU A 82 -11.50 27.40 -14.93
N MET A 83 -11.98 26.78 -13.86
CA MET A 83 -12.77 25.56 -13.90
C MET A 83 -13.89 25.58 -12.86
N ASP A 84 -14.93 24.81 -13.15
CA ASP A 84 -16.07 24.61 -12.27
C ASP A 84 -16.16 23.11 -11.93
N LEU A 85 -16.44 22.82 -10.65
CA LEU A 85 -16.64 21.49 -10.10
C LEU A 85 -18.13 21.21 -9.97
N HIS A 86 -18.57 20.09 -10.51
CA HIS A 86 -19.92 19.55 -10.32
C HIS A 86 -19.83 18.12 -9.80
N VAL A 87 -20.43 17.88 -8.65
CA VAL A 87 -20.48 16.55 -8.03
C VAL A 87 -21.91 16.08 -7.96
N TYR A 88 -22.16 14.91 -8.56
CA TYR A 88 -23.43 14.24 -8.53
C TYR A 88 -23.34 12.92 -7.76
N ILE A 89 -24.44 12.51 -7.15
CA ILE A 89 -24.54 11.25 -6.44
C ILE A 89 -25.70 10.45 -7.04
N SER A 90 -25.44 9.18 -7.33
CA SER A 90 -26.44 8.28 -7.93
C SER A 90 -26.12 6.82 -7.67
N GLU A 91 -27.11 5.94 -7.80
CA GLU A 91 -26.93 4.48 -7.70
C GLU A 91 -26.23 3.86 -8.93
N HIS A 92 -26.19 4.57 -10.06
CA HIS A 92 -25.65 4.06 -11.31
C HIS A 92 -24.16 4.38 -11.46
N GLU A 93 -23.39 3.45 -12.05
CA GLU A 93 -21.97 3.63 -12.36
C GLU A 93 -21.73 4.66 -13.48
N HIS A 94 -22.74 4.89 -14.32
CA HIS A 94 -22.72 5.92 -15.36
C HIS A 94 -23.82 6.94 -15.11
N PHE A 95 -23.42 8.20 -14.93
CA PHE A 95 -24.35 9.28 -14.67
C PHE A 95 -24.94 9.86 -15.97
N THR A 96 -26.27 9.92 -16.05
CA THR A 96 -27.00 10.48 -17.20
C THR A 96 -28.07 11.52 -16.84
N ASP A 97 -28.30 11.72 -15.55
CA ASP A 97 -29.47 12.41 -15.00
C ASP A 97 -29.16 13.83 -14.57
N PHE A 98 -28.49 14.59 -15.45
CA PHE A 98 -28.11 15.99 -15.22
C PHE A 98 -29.30 16.94 -15.00
N ASN A 99 -30.52 16.53 -15.34
CA ASN A 99 -31.73 17.33 -15.14
C ASN A 99 -32.28 17.25 -13.71
N VAL A 100 -31.84 16.26 -12.93
CA VAL A 100 -32.35 16.02 -11.58
C VAL A 100 -31.54 16.85 -10.59
N THR A 101 -32.14 17.91 -10.07
CA THR A 101 -31.50 18.81 -9.11
C THR A 101 -31.16 18.13 -7.78
N SER A 102 -31.91 17.09 -7.38
CA SER A 102 -31.61 16.33 -6.16
C SER A 102 -30.36 15.45 -6.28
N ALA A 103 -29.91 15.14 -7.49
CA ALA A 103 -28.69 14.37 -7.71
C ALA A 103 -27.43 15.25 -7.59
N LEU A 104 -27.56 16.57 -7.74
CA LEU A 104 -26.45 17.51 -7.60
C LEU A 104 -26.15 17.72 -6.12
N PHE A 105 -25.01 17.18 -5.67
CA PHE A 105 -24.56 17.31 -4.29
C PHE A 105 -23.79 18.60 -4.06
N TRP A 106 -22.90 18.95 -5.00
CA TRP A 106 -22.04 20.11 -4.85
C TRP A 106 -21.72 20.75 -6.20
N GLU A 107 -21.89 22.06 -6.28
CA GLU A 107 -21.37 22.90 -7.36
C GLU A 107 -20.42 23.94 -6.74
N GLN A 108 -19.18 23.98 -7.23
CA GLN A 108 -18.19 24.97 -6.85
C GLN A 108 -17.67 25.64 -8.11
N ARG A 109 -17.84 26.96 -8.20
CA ARG A 109 -17.43 27.77 -9.35
C ARG A 109 -16.13 28.51 -9.08
N ASP A 110 -15.56 29.02 -10.16
CA ASP A 110 -14.39 29.91 -10.14
C ASP A 110 -13.15 29.28 -9.49
N LEU A 111 -12.98 27.97 -9.64
CA LEU A 111 -11.77 27.27 -9.22
C LEU A 111 -10.66 27.54 -10.22
N VAL A 112 -9.44 27.67 -9.73
CA VAL A 112 -8.26 27.88 -10.57
C VAL A 112 -7.38 26.64 -10.53
N TYR A 113 -7.05 26.10 -11.71
CA TYR A 113 -6.18 24.94 -11.80
C TYR A 113 -4.75 25.28 -11.34
N GLY A 114 -4.28 24.60 -10.29
CA GLY A 114 -2.97 24.85 -9.68
C GLY A 114 -2.96 25.96 -8.62
N ASP A 115 -4.11 26.33 -8.07
CA ASP A 115 -4.20 27.26 -6.94
C ASP A 115 -4.08 26.53 -5.61
N TRP A 116 -3.20 27.05 -4.75
CA TRP A 116 -2.82 26.51 -3.45
C TRP A 116 -3.15 27.46 -2.28
N THR A 117 -3.78 28.60 -2.60
CA THR A 117 -3.90 29.74 -1.67
C THR A 117 -5.34 30.14 -1.39
N SER A 118 -6.28 29.74 -2.24
CA SER A 118 -7.71 29.96 -1.98
C SER A 118 -8.26 29.02 -0.91
N GLY A 119 -9.55 29.14 -0.59
CA GLY A 119 -10.19 28.38 0.48
C GLY A 119 -10.13 29.09 1.84
N GLU A 120 -10.88 28.57 2.81
CA GLU A 120 -11.02 29.18 4.13
C GLU A 120 -9.71 29.16 4.93
N ASN A 121 -8.90 28.11 4.75
CA ASN A 121 -7.63 27.92 5.45
C ASN A 121 -6.40 28.36 4.64
N ALA A 122 -6.61 29.01 3.48
CA ALA A 122 -5.56 29.41 2.55
C ALA A 122 -4.65 28.25 2.07
N ASP A 123 -5.25 27.07 1.88
CA ASP A 123 -4.60 25.80 1.48
C ASP A 123 -5.07 25.27 0.11
N GLY A 124 -5.90 26.03 -0.59
CA GLY A 124 -6.56 25.64 -1.85
C GLY A 124 -7.72 24.66 -1.66
N CYS A 125 -8.11 24.35 -0.42
CA CYS A 125 -9.12 23.34 -0.13
C CYS A 125 -10.50 23.95 0.11
N TYR A 126 -11.52 23.22 -0.33
CA TYR A 126 -12.93 23.54 -0.11
C TYR A 126 -13.65 22.31 0.44
N GLU A 127 -14.56 22.51 1.38
CA GLU A 127 -15.33 21.41 1.97
C GLU A 127 -16.83 21.64 1.83
N ARG A 128 -17.56 20.56 1.62
CA ARG A 128 -19.03 20.54 1.63
C ARG A 128 -19.52 19.39 2.49
N TYR A 129 -20.38 19.72 3.44
CA TYR A 129 -21.06 18.75 4.29
C TYR A 129 -22.56 18.73 3.97
N ALA A 130 -23.13 17.55 3.82
CA ALA A 130 -24.58 17.34 3.83
C ALA A 130 -24.94 15.93 4.31
N GLU A 131 -26.18 15.76 4.74
CA GLU A 131 -26.77 14.44 4.96
C GLU A 131 -27.40 13.94 3.66
N LEU A 132 -27.05 12.72 3.27
CA LEU A 132 -27.58 12.06 2.08
C LEU A 132 -28.75 11.17 2.46
N ASP A 133 -29.86 11.31 1.74
CA ASP A 133 -30.95 10.34 1.80
C ASP A 133 -30.52 9.05 1.07
N ILE A 134 -30.60 7.93 1.78
CA ILE A 134 -30.16 6.63 1.28
C ILE A 134 -31.36 5.86 0.72
N PRO A 135 -31.30 5.43 -0.55
CA PRO A 135 -32.37 4.65 -1.15
C PRO A 135 -32.41 3.24 -0.54
N GLU A 136 -33.60 2.64 -0.53
CA GLU A 136 -33.84 1.28 -0.01
C GLU A 136 -32.97 0.22 -0.71
N SER A 137 -32.61 0.45 -1.98
CA SER A 137 -31.67 -0.40 -2.72
C SER A 137 -30.30 -0.47 -2.04
N VAL A 138 -29.75 0.66 -1.58
CA VAL A 138 -28.44 0.75 -0.92
C VAL A 138 -28.48 0.17 0.49
N GLN A 139 -29.62 0.29 1.19
CA GLN A 139 -29.86 -0.39 2.46
C GLN A 139 -29.76 -1.92 2.32
N HIS A 140 -30.26 -2.46 1.21
CA HIS A 140 -30.15 -3.88 0.86
C HIS A 140 -28.88 -4.21 0.06
N ASN A 141 -27.72 -3.70 0.52
CA ASN A 141 -26.40 -3.94 -0.10
C ASN A 141 -26.26 -3.47 -1.56
N GLY A 142 -27.03 -2.46 -1.98
CA GLY A 142 -26.84 -1.78 -3.26
C GLY A 142 -25.58 -0.91 -3.30
N SER A 143 -25.21 -0.50 -4.51
CA SER A 143 -24.07 0.39 -4.75
C SER A 143 -24.50 1.85 -4.89
N MET A 144 -23.67 2.75 -4.37
CA MET A 144 -23.84 4.19 -4.50
C MET A 144 -22.55 4.81 -5.05
N TYR A 145 -22.67 5.67 -6.05
CA TYR A 145 -21.55 6.27 -6.76
C TYR A 145 -21.55 7.78 -6.60
N VAL A 146 -20.36 8.34 -6.47
CA VAL A 146 -20.08 9.75 -6.67
C VAL A 146 -19.54 9.95 -8.08
N HIS A 147 -20.07 10.94 -8.77
CA HIS A 147 -19.66 11.34 -10.11
C HIS A 147 -19.13 12.76 -10.05
N VAL A 148 -17.85 12.90 -10.37
CA VAL A 148 -17.15 14.18 -10.29
C VAL A 148 -16.85 14.65 -11.70
N PHE A 149 -17.36 15.84 -12.01
CA PHE A 149 -17.09 16.53 -13.24
C PHE A 149 -16.31 17.80 -12.97
N PHE A 150 -15.22 17.98 -13.71
CA PHE A 150 -14.57 19.27 -13.83
C PHE A 150 -14.79 19.80 -15.23
N THR A 151 -15.25 21.04 -15.32
CA THR A 151 -15.44 21.72 -16.60
C THR A 151 -14.57 22.96 -16.64
N LYS A 152 -14.06 23.36 -17.81
CA LYS A 152 -13.54 24.73 -17.94
C LYS A 152 -14.70 25.70 -17.74
N SER A 153 -14.42 26.85 -17.12
CA SER A 153 -15.46 27.82 -16.79
C SER A 153 -16.28 28.21 -18.04
N GLY A 154 -17.61 28.20 -17.88
CA GLY A 154 -18.57 28.48 -18.96
C GLY A 154 -19.00 27.27 -19.80
N PHE A 155 -18.48 26.06 -19.52
CA PHE A 155 -18.96 24.81 -20.12
C PHE A 155 -19.82 24.02 -19.14
N HIS A 156 -20.75 23.21 -19.66
CA HIS A 156 -21.63 22.36 -18.87
C HIS A 156 -21.22 20.88 -19.00
N PRO A 157 -21.32 20.06 -17.94
CA PRO A 157 -20.91 18.65 -17.99
C PRO A 157 -21.85 17.75 -18.79
N ASP A 158 -23.12 18.15 -18.99
CA ASP A 158 -24.14 17.36 -19.69
C ASP A 158 -23.91 17.24 -21.21
N PRO A 159 -23.64 16.04 -21.76
CA PRO A 159 -23.47 15.82 -23.20
C PRO A 159 -24.70 16.17 -24.06
N LYS A 160 -25.91 16.21 -23.48
CA LYS A 160 -27.15 16.55 -24.21
C LYS A 160 -27.18 18.03 -24.59
N GLN A 161 -26.54 18.89 -23.79
CA GLN A 161 -26.47 20.33 -24.05
C GLN A 161 -25.35 20.68 -25.05
N LYS A 162 -25.53 20.32 -26.32
CA LYS A 162 -24.50 20.46 -27.37
C LYS A 162 -23.86 21.86 -27.51
N ASN A 163 -24.59 22.92 -27.13
CA ASN A 163 -24.08 24.31 -27.21
C ASN A 163 -23.08 24.63 -26.09
N LEU A 164 -23.27 24.03 -24.91
CA LEU A 164 -22.48 24.30 -23.70
C LEU A 164 -21.53 23.15 -23.34
N TYR A 165 -21.74 21.96 -23.89
CA TYR A 165 -20.88 20.81 -23.65
C TYR A 165 -19.70 20.78 -24.61
N ARG A 166 -18.50 20.56 -24.08
CA ARG A 166 -17.30 20.27 -24.87
C ARG A 166 -16.50 19.15 -24.22
N ARG A 167 -16.35 18.03 -24.94
CA ARG A 167 -15.61 16.84 -24.48
C ARG A 167 -14.17 17.10 -24.03
N LEU A 168 -13.45 18.04 -24.67
CA LEU A 168 -12.06 18.38 -24.29
C LEU A 168 -11.99 19.37 -23.11
N ALA A 169 -13.12 20.01 -22.77
CA ALA A 169 -13.24 20.94 -21.66
C ALA A 169 -13.88 20.29 -20.43
N THR A 170 -14.25 19.01 -20.48
CA THR A 170 -14.92 18.28 -19.41
C THR A 170 -14.11 17.04 -19.05
N VAL A 171 -13.80 16.89 -17.77
CA VAL A 171 -13.20 15.69 -17.18
C VAL A 171 -14.25 15.01 -16.32
N HIS A 172 -14.35 13.69 -16.43
CA HIS A 172 -15.27 12.89 -15.62
C HIS A 172 -14.52 11.73 -14.96
N THR A 173 -14.78 11.55 -13.68
CA THR A 173 -14.39 10.35 -12.93
C THR A 173 -15.51 9.96 -11.97
N SER A 174 -15.73 8.67 -11.82
CA SER A 174 -16.73 8.12 -10.91
C SER A 174 -16.09 7.13 -9.96
N ARG A 175 -16.64 7.02 -8.75
CA ARG A 175 -16.18 6.07 -7.73
C ARG A 175 -17.34 5.63 -6.86
N MET A 176 -17.33 4.36 -6.48
CA MET A 176 -18.25 3.81 -5.50
C MET A 176 -17.92 4.37 -4.11
N ILE A 177 -18.90 4.94 -3.42
CA ILE A 177 -18.73 5.57 -2.10
C ILE A 177 -18.78 4.52 -1.00
N ASN A 178 -19.74 3.60 -1.05
CA ASN A 178 -19.84 2.51 -0.10
C ASN A 178 -18.81 1.41 -0.38
N LYS A 179 -18.34 0.77 0.67
CA LYS A 179 -17.33 -0.29 0.60
C LYS A 179 -17.94 -1.61 1.08
N TYR A 180 -17.91 -2.63 0.24
CA TYR A 180 -18.32 -3.97 0.66
C TYR A 180 -17.22 -4.60 1.53
N LYS A 181 -17.59 -5.05 2.73
CA LYS A 181 -16.73 -5.85 3.60
C LYS A 181 -17.37 -7.20 3.85
N ARG A 182 -16.55 -8.25 3.95
CA ARG A 182 -17.03 -9.59 4.28
C ARG A 182 -16.96 -9.79 5.77
N ARG A 183 -18.08 -10.14 6.38
CA ARG A 183 -18.15 -10.59 7.76
C ARG A 183 -18.15 -12.11 7.79
N ARG A 184 -17.10 -12.71 8.35
CA ARG A 184 -17.03 -14.17 8.57
C ARG A 184 -17.62 -14.49 9.94
N PHE A 185 -18.59 -15.38 9.97
CA PHE A 185 -19.08 -15.93 11.22
C PHE A 185 -18.23 -17.14 11.60
N GLN A 186 -17.32 -16.97 12.55
CA GLN A 186 -16.66 -18.11 13.15
C GLN A 186 -17.64 -18.77 14.13
N LYS A 187 -18.22 -19.91 13.74
CA LYS A 187 -18.96 -20.78 14.66
C LYS A 187 -17.93 -21.49 15.56
N THR A 188 -17.31 -20.78 16.50
CA THR A 188 -16.46 -21.41 17.52
C THR A 188 -17.37 -22.02 18.58
N LYS A 189 -17.61 -23.33 18.47
CA LYS A 189 -18.19 -24.10 19.57
C LYS A 189 -17.10 -24.33 20.61
N ASN A 190 -17.36 -23.98 21.87
CA ASN A 190 -16.44 -24.33 22.95
C ASN A 190 -16.46 -25.86 23.12
N LEU A 191 -15.36 -26.52 22.77
CA LEU A 191 -15.26 -27.99 22.74
C LEU A 191 -15.32 -28.63 24.13
N LEU A 192 -15.17 -27.85 25.20
CA LEU A 192 -15.14 -28.32 26.59
C LEU A 192 -16.48 -28.17 27.31
N THR A 193 -17.21 -27.09 27.04
CA THR A 193 -18.52 -26.80 27.67
C THR A 193 -19.70 -27.06 26.76
N GLY A 194 -19.51 -27.24 25.45
CA GLY A 194 -20.59 -27.44 24.47
C GLY A 194 -21.48 -26.21 24.25
N GLU A 195 -21.28 -25.15 25.03
CA GLU A 195 -21.98 -23.88 24.92
C GLU A 195 -21.31 -23.02 23.85
N THR A 196 -22.15 -22.31 23.09
CA THR A 196 -21.70 -21.40 22.03
C THR A 196 -21.68 -19.99 22.60
N GLU A 197 -20.50 -19.39 22.73
CA GLU A 197 -20.34 -17.99 23.20
C GLU A 197 -20.76 -16.95 22.13
N ALA A 198 -21.18 -17.41 20.94
CA ALA A 198 -21.65 -16.52 19.89
C ALA A 198 -23.07 -16.02 20.19
N ASP A 199 -23.25 -14.71 20.06
CA ASP A 199 -24.53 -14.02 20.19
C ASP A 199 -25.62 -14.72 19.33
N PRO A 200 -26.80 -15.06 19.87
CA PRO A 200 -27.86 -15.77 19.13
C PRO A 200 -28.27 -15.08 17.82
N GLU A 201 -28.08 -13.78 17.69
CA GLU A 201 -28.34 -13.03 16.46
C GLU A 201 -27.33 -13.33 15.35
N MET A 202 -26.05 -13.54 15.71
CA MET A 202 -25.00 -13.94 14.75
C MET A 202 -25.18 -15.37 14.25
N ILE A 203 -25.71 -16.27 15.09
CA ILE A 203 -25.99 -17.66 14.70
C ILE A 203 -27.12 -17.70 13.67
N LYS A 204 -28.20 -16.93 13.88
CA LYS A 204 -29.31 -16.82 12.92
C LYS A 204 -28.88 -16.23 11.58
N ARG A 205 -28.15 -15.11 11.58
CA ARG A 205 -27.65 -14.53 10.31
C ARG A 205 -26.68 -15.46 9.57
N ALA A 206 -25.84 -16.22 10.29
CA ALA A 206 -24.97 -17.21 9.67
C ALA A 206 -25.73 -18.42 9.08
N GLU A 207 -26.96 -18.68 9.55
CA GLU A 207 -27.86 -19.69 8.99
C GLU A 207 -28.61 -19.15 7.76
N ASP A 208 -29.00 -17.88 7.77
CA ASP A 208 -29.73 -17.23 6.69
C ASP A 208 -28.83 -16.86 5.48
N PHE A 209 -27.67 -16.24 5.74
CA PHE A 209 -26.76 -15.71 4.70
C PHE A 209 -25.54 -16.61 4.43
N GLY A 210 -25.37 -17.68 5.20
CA GLY A 210 -24.24 -18.59 5.10
C GLY A 210 -22.99 -18.14 5.87
N PRO A 211 -21.83 -18.78 5.64
CA PRO A 211 -20.62 -18.58 6.46
C PRO A 211 -19.95 -17.20 6.27
N VAL A 212 -20.29 -16.49 5.19
CA VAL A 212 -19.72 -15.18 4.85
C VAL A 212 -20.85 -14.26 4.39
N GLU A 213 -21.11 -13.22 5.16
CA GLU A 213 -22.08 -12.18 4.83
C GLU A 213 -21.34 -10.97 4.27
N VAL A 214 -21.79 -10.43 3.13
CA VAL A 214 -21.25 -9.19 2.58
C VAL A 214 -22.09 -8.04 3.11
N ILE A 215 -21.45 -7.07 3.78
CA ILE A 215 -22.13 -5.91 4.36
C ILE A 215 -21.54 -4.63 3.75
N SER A 216 -22.42 -3.77 3.26
CA SER A 216 -22.09 -2.44 2.80
C SER A 216 -21.67 -1.55 3.98
N HIS A 217 -20.50 -0.93 3.90
CA HIS A 217 -20.00 0.02 4.89
C HIS A 217 -19.92 1.43 4.32
N TRP A 218 -20.17 2.40 5.18
CA TRP A 218 -20.11 3.83 4.87
C TRP A 218 -18.94 4.50 5.58
N HIS A 219 -18.34 5.48 4.90
CA HIS A 219 -17.40 6.41 5.51
C HIS A 219 -17.84 7.83 5.21
N PRO A 220 -17.92 8.72 6.21
CA PRO A 220 -18.48 10.04 6.02
C PRO A 220 -17.56 10.94 5.20
N ASN A 221 -16.24 10.74 5.24
CA ASN A 221 -15.30 11.63 4.53
C ASN A 221 -14.82 11.04 3.21
N LEU A 222 -14.83 11.87 2.17
CA LEU A 222 -14.18 11.58 0.90
C LEU A 222 -13.43 12.83 0.44
N THR A 223 -12.17 12.68 0.02
CA THR A 223 -11.40 13.79 -0.54
C THR A 223 -11.19 13.58 -2.04
N ILE A 224 -11.61 14.54 -2.84
CA ILE A 224 -11.32 14.61 -4.26
C ILE A 224 -10.10 15.50 -4.44
N ASN A 225 -9.11 14.99 -5.15
CA ASN A 225 -7.94 15.77 -5.51
C ASN A 225 -7.85 15.98 -7.00
N ILE A 226 -7.48 17.19 -7.38
CA ILE A 226 -7.00 17.47 -8.73
C ILE A 226 -5.48 17.58 -8.67
N VAL A 227 -4.79 16.76 -9.47
CA VAL A 227 -3.33 16.76 -9.46
C VAL A 227 -2.83 17.91 -10.31
N ASP A 228 -1.98 18.75 -9.72
CA ASP A 228 -1.20 19.76 -10.44
C ASP A 228 -0.04 19.04 -11.15
N ASP A 229 -0.24 18.78 -12.43
CA ASP A 229 0.67 18.03 -13.27
C ASP A 229 0.94 18.76 -14.59
N HIS A 230 2.23 18.89 -14.88
CA HIS A 230 2.78 19.50 -16.10
C HIS A 230 3.78 18.55 -16.79
N THR A 231 3.78 17.28 -16.41
CA THR A 231 4.69 16.28 -16.96
C THR A 231 4.31 15.97 -18.41
N PRO A 232 5.27 15.98 -19.35
CA PRO A 232 5.00 15.63 -20.75
C PRO A 232 4.86 14.11 -20.89
N TRP A 233 3.72 13.56 -20.46
CA TRP A 233 3.47 12.12 -20.53
C TRP A 233 3.50 11.63 -21.98
N VAL A 234 3.87 10.38 -22.17
CA VAL A 234 3.76 9.72 -23.47
C VAL A 234 2.86 8.50 -23.31
N LYS A 235 1.86 8.38 -24.19
CA LYS A 235 0.90 7.28 -24.15
C LYS A 235 1.63 5.94 -24.18
N GLY A 236 1.38 5.10 -23.19
CA GLY A 236 1.99 3.78 -23.04
C GLY A 236 3.40 3.77 -22.42
N SER A 237 3.95 4.91 -22.01
CA SER A 237 5.19 4.97 -21.20
C SER A 237 4.94 5.49 -19.79
N VAL A 238 3.68 5.70 -19.40
CA VAL A 238 3.33 6.08 -18.03
C VAL A 238 3.63 4.87 -17.13
N PRO A 239 4.44 5.02 -16.05
CA PRO A 239 4.75 3.92 -15.16
C PRO A 239 3.50 3.42 -14.42
N PRO A 240 3.26 2.10 -14.35
CA PRO A 240 2.27 1.55 -13.44
C PRO A 240 2.61 1.91 -11.99
N PRO A 241 1.63 2.29 -11.15
CA PRO A 241 0.17 2.28 -11.36
C PRO A 241 -0.45 3.59 -11.88
N LEU A 242 0.39 4.58 -12.19
CA LEU A 242 -0.08 5.92 -12.55
C LEU A 242 -0.86 5.91 -13.87
N ASP A 243 -0.57 4.95 -14.74
CA ASP A 243 -1.21 4.71 -16.03
C ASP A 243 -2.74 4.55 -15.94
N GLN A 244 -3.25 4.04 -14.81
CA GLN A 244 -4.69 3.86 -14.57
C GLN A 244 -5.45 5.18 -14.42
N TYR A 245 -4.77 6.24 -13.98
CA TYR A 245 -5.38 7.54 -13.72
C TYR A 245 -5.17 8.53 -14.87
N VAL A 246 -4.08 8.38 -15.65
CA VAL A 246 -3.77 9.29 -16.76
C VAL A 246 -4.56 8.88 -18.02
N LYS A 247 -5.60 9.65 -18.33
CA LYS A 247 -6.44 9.44 -19.53
C LYS A 247 -5.97 10.34 -20.66
N PHE A 248 -5.61 9.72 -21.79
CA PHE A 248 -5.23 10.43 -23.02
C PHE A 248 -6.43 10.59 -23.96
N ASP A 249 -6.52 11.75 -24.61
CA ASP A 249 -7.40 11.96 -25.73
C ASP A 249 -6.95 11.12 -26.93
N ALA A 250 -7.92 10.54 -27.64
CA ALA A 250 -7.64 9.71 -28.80
C ALA A 250 -7.24 10.52 -30.05
N VAL A 251 -7.62 11.80 -30.12
CA VAL A 251 -7.45 12.64 -31.32
C VAL A 251 -6.23 13.55 -31.18
N SER A 252 -6.16 14.37 -30.12
CA SER A 252 -5.03 15.28 -29.92
C SER A 252 -3.79 14.57 -29.36
N GLY A 253 -3.97 13.44 -28.67
CA GLY A 253 -2.89 12.77 -27.93
C GLY A 253 -2.51 13.46 -26.61
N ASP A 254 -3.17 14.57 -26.28
CA ASP A 254 -3.06 15.28 -24.99
C ASP A 254 -3.77 14.52 -23.88
N TYR A 255 -3.47 14.82 -22.61
CA TYR A 255 -4.07 14.14 -21.47
C TYR A 255 -5.01 15.06 -20.67
N TYR A 256 -6.03 14.46 -20.09
CA TYR A 256 -6.95 15.15 -19.18
C TYR A 256 -6.31 15.35 -17.81
N PRO A 257 -6.68 16.43 -17.07
CA PRO A 257 -6.32 16.58 -15.67
C PRO A 257 -6.58 15.32 -14.88
N ILE A 258 -5.62 14.97 -14.03
CA ILE A 258 -5.69 13.75 -13.24
C ILE A 258 -6.56 14.04 -12.01
N LEU A 259 -7.66 13.30 -11.90
CA LEU A 259 -8.55 13.34 -10.75
C LEU A 259 -8.30 12.11 -9.89
N TYR A 260 -8.03 12.35 -8.60
CA TYR A 260 -7.67 11.31 -7.66
C TYR A 260 -8.58 11.35 -6.43
N PHE A 261 -9.35 10.29 -6.22
CA PHE A 261 -10.09 10.10 -4.98
C PHE A 261 -9.13 9.60 -3.89
N ASN A 262 -8.90 10.43 -2.89
CA ASN A 262 -8.01 10.12 -1.78
C ASN A 262 -8.83 9.68 -0.57
N ASP A 263 -8.67 8.43 -0.22
CA ASP A 263 -9.18 7.76 0.97
C ASP A 263 -8.03 7.21 1.83
N TYR A 264 -6.79 7.68 1.60
CA TYR A 264 -5.61 7.16 2.30
C TYR A 264 -5.72 7.30 3.81
N TRP A 265 -6.25 8.42 4.30
CA TRP A 265 -6.42 8.68 5.73
C TRP A 265 -7.77 8.20 6.30
N ASN A 266 -8.58 7.49 5.52
CA ASN A 266 -9.81 6.88 6.00
C ASN A 266 -9.45 5.56 6.67
N LEU A 267 -9.56 5.52 8.00
CA LEU A 267 -9.19 4.34 8.79
C LEU A 267 -10.33 3.31 8.76
N GLN A 268 -10.02 2.02 8.87
CA GLN A 268 -11.03 0.97 8.78
C GLN A 268 -12.05 1.04 9.93
N LYS A 269 -11.62 1.53 11.10
CA LYS A 269 -12.46 1.76 12.28
C LYS A 269 -13.51 2.86 12.11
N ASP A 270 -13.29 3.78 11.17
CA ASP A 270 -14.20 4.91 10.91
C ASP A 270 -15.33 4.51 9.94
N TYR A 271 -15.24 3.30 9.35
CA TYR A 271 -16.31 2.73 8.54
C TYR A 271 -17.35 2.04 9.43
N PHE A 272 -18.62 2.31 9.18
CA PHE A 272 -19.73 1.67 9.88
C PHE A 272 -20.70 1.00 8.89
N PRO A 273 -21.38 -0.09 9.28
CA PRO A 273 -22.29 -0.80 8.40
C PRO A 273 -23.54 0.03 8.08
N ILE A 274 -24.02 -0.07 6.85
CA ILE A 274 -25.31 0.47 6.43
C ILE A 274 -26.36 -0.59 6.79
N ASN A 275 -27.26 -0.25 7.71
CA ASN A 275 -28.36 -1.11 8.14
C ASN A 275 -29.68 -0.66 7.49
N GLU A 276 -30.69 -1.53 7.50
CA GLU A 276 -32.04 -1.26 6.96
C GLU A 276 -32.73 -0.03 7.58
N THR A 277 -32.39 0.31 8.82
CA THR A 277 -33.03 1.44 9.54
C THR A 277 -32.40 2.80 9.25
N VAL A 278 -31.29 2.84 8.51
CA VAL A 278 -30.54 4.08 8.29
C VAL A 278 -31.04 4.77 7.03
N GLU A 279 -31.90 5.78 7.21
CA GLU A 279 -32.45 6.58 6.10
C GLU A 279 -31.49 7.69 5.64
N ARG A 280 -30.67 8.23 6.55
CA ARG A 280 -29.77 9.35 6.27
C ARG A 280 -28.35 9.09 6.73
N LEU A 281 -27.39 9.42 5.88
CA LEU A 281 -25.96 9.27 6.18
C LEU A 281 -25.21 10.60 6.05
N PRO A 282 -24.35 10.94 7.01
CA PRO A 282 -23.50 12.13 6.89
C PRO A 282 -22.46 11.91 5.79
N PHE A 283 -22.30 12.91 4.93
CA PHE A 283 -21.29 12.93 3.88
C PHE A 283 -20.57 14.27 3.84
N ARG A 284 -19.24 14.21 3.98
CA ARG A 284 -18.32 15.33 3.88
C ARG A 284 -17.39 15.09 2.70
N LEU A 285 -17.48 15.99 1.74
CA LEU A 285 -16.67 15.99 0.55
C LEU A 285 -15.69 17.16 0.59
N SER A 286 -14.40 16.86 0.50
CA SER A 286 -13.36 17.89 0.44
C SER A 286 -12.71 17.88 -0.94
N PHE A 287 -12.56 19.04 -1.57
CA PHE A 287 -11.79 19.23 -2.77
C PHE A 287 -10.47 19.92 -2.42
N CYS A 288 -9.34 19.37 -2.86
CA CYS A 288 -8.02 19.96 -2.65
C CYS A 288 -7.11 19.79 -3.89
N PRO A 289 -6.20 20.72 -4.14
CA PRO A 289 -5.09 20.50 -5.08
C PRO A 289 -4.11 19.46 -4.51
N LEU A 290 -3.51 18.66 -5.38
CA LEU A 290 -2.52 17.65 -5.00
C LEU A 290 -1.29 17.73 -5.89
N SER A 291 -0.11 17.68 -5.28
CA SER A 291 1.13 17.78 -6.05
C SER A 291 1.46 16.43 -6.69
N LEU A 292 2.11 16.46 -7.85
CA LEU A 292 2.53 15.25 -8.57
C LEU A 292 3.27 14.26 -7.67
N TRP A 293 4.24 14.73 -6.88
CA TRP A 293 5.02 13.87 -5.97
C TRP A 293 4.14 13.20 -4.90
N ARG A 294 3.25 13.98 -4.27
CA ARG A 294 2.37 13.45 -3.22
C ARG A 294 1.37 12.45 -3.80
N TRP A 295 0.85 12.74 -4.99
CA TRP A 295 0.03 11.79 -5.73
C TRP A 295 0.79 10.51 -6.07
N GLN A 296 2.04 10.58 -6.54
CA GLN A 296 2.86 9.39 -6.82
C GLN A 296 3.06 8.51 -5.59
N LEU A 297 3.30 9.12 -4.41
CA LEU A 297 3.39 8.40 -3.15
C LEU A 297 2.06 7.71 -2.79
N TYR A 298 0.94 8.41 -2.90
CA TYR A 298 -0.37 7.83 -2.63
C TYR A 298 -0.73 6.72 -3.61
N ALA A 299 -0.48 6.93 -4.90
CA ALA A 299 -0.71 5.92 -5.94
C ALA A 299 0.11 4.65 -5.67
N ALA A 300 1.39 4.79 -5.32
CA ALA A 300 2.28 3.67 -5.00
C ALA A 300 1.88 2.91 -3.72
N GLN A 301 1.26 3.59 -2.74
CA GLN A 301 0.76 2.94 -1.53
C GLN A 301 -0.64 2.33 -1.74
N SER A 302 -1.44 2.93 -2.62
CA SER A 302 -2.77 2.44 -3.00
C SER A 302 -2.72 1.21 -3.89
N THR A 303 -1.57 0.91 -4.52
CA THR A 303 -1.38 -0.37 -5.20
C THR A 303 -1.37 -1.48 -4.20
N LYS A 304 -2.58 -2.02 -4.00
CA LYS A 304 -2.83 -3.40 -3.63
C LYS A 304 -1.80 -4.25 -4.38
N SER A 305 -0.95 -4.90 -3.59
CA SER A 305 0.05 -5.88 -3.97
C SER A 305 -0.11 -6.40 -5.42
N PRO A 306 0.93 -6.36 -6.27
CA PRO A 306 0.92 -7.03 -7.58
C PRO A 306 0.57 -8.53 -7.52
N TRP A 307 0.53 -9.11 -6.32
CA TRP A 307 0.04 -10.46 -6.02
C TRP A 307 -1.49 -10.56 -5.94
N ASN A 308 -2.25 -9.69 -6.60
CA ASN A 308 -3.72 -9.80 -6.80
C ASN A 308 -4.17 -11.15 -7.40
N PHE A 309 -3.25 -12.03 -7.83
CA PHE A 309 -3.52 -13.41 -8.25
C PHE A 309 -3.60 -14.41 -7.08
N LEU A 310 -3.02 -14.12 -5.90
CA LEU A 310 -3.00 -15.01 -4.74
C LEU A 310 -4.15 -14.73 -3.78
N GLY A 311 -5.39 -14.90 -4.25
CA GLY A 311 -6.58 -15.05 -3.39
C GLY A 311 -7.09 -13.80 -2.67
N GLU A 312 -8.41 -13.67 -2.59
CA GLU A 312 -9.11 -12.53 -2.00
C GLU A 312 -8.84 -12.32 -0.49
N ASP A 313 -8.39 -13.35 0.22
CA ASP A 313 -8.18 -13.33 1.68
C ASP A 313 -6.99 -12.45 2.11
N LEU A 314 -6.04 -12.17 1.21
CA LEU A 314 -4.94 -11.24 1.48
C LEU A 314 -5.36 -9.76 1.39
N TYR A 315 -6.51 -9.47 0.76
CA TYR A 315 -6.97 -8.09 0.58
C TYR A 315 -7.39 -7.46 1.91
N GLU A 316 -8.13 -8.18 2.76
CA GLU A 316 -8.57 -7.68 4.07
C GLU A 316 -7.38 -7.51 5.03
N GLN A 317 -6.44 -8.46 5.03
CA GLN A 317 -5.22 -8.37 5.83
C GLN A 317 -4.37 -7.16 5.45
N SER A 318 -4.24 -6.87 4.15
CA SER A 318 -3.46 -5.72 3.69
C SER A 318 -4.04 -4.38 4.15
N ASP A 319 -5.36 -4.24 4.16
CA ASP A 319 -6.03 -3.01 4.59
C ASP A 319 -5.86 -2.77 6.10
N GLU A 320 -5.97 -3.81 6.92
CA GLU A 320 -5.78 -3.75 8.38
C GLU A 320 -4.31 -3.47 8.76
N GLU A 321 -3.36 -4.12 8.08
CA GLU A 321 -1.93 -3.87 8.27
C GLU A 321 -1.58 -2.42 7.94
N GLN A 322 -2.06 -1.90 6.80
CA GLN A 322 -1.88 -0.50 6.42
C GLN A 322 -2.48 0.44 7.45
N ASP A 323 -3.66 0.12 7.98
CA ASP A 323 -4.32 0.92 9.00
C ASP A 323 -3.51 0.96 10.29
N SER A 324 -2.96 -0.17 10.72
CA SER A 324 -2.11 -0.24 11.91
C SER A 324 -0.89 0.68 11.82
N VAL A 325 -0.26 0.76 10.64
CA VAL A 325 0.86 1.67 10.40
C VAL A 325 0.39 3.13 10.43
N LYS A 326 -0.75 3.46 9.81
CA LYS A 326 -1.30 4.83 9.83
C LYS A 326 -1.65 5.27 11.25
N VAL A 327 -2.29 4.39 12.02
CA VAL A 327 -2.62 4.64 13.43
C VAL A 327 -1.35 4.84 14.23
N ALA A 328 -0.34 3.97 14.08
CA ALA A 328 0.94 4.14 14.75
C ALA A 328 1.61 5.48 14.40
N LEU A 329 1.56 5.92 13.14
CA LEU A 329 2.09 7.21 12.71
C LEU A 329 1.32 8.41 13.29
N LEU A 330 -0.01 8.30 13.40
CA LEU A 330 -0.87 9.36 13.94
C LEU A 330 -0.76 9.46 15.47
N GLU A 331 -0.63 8.33 16.16
CA GLU A 331 -0.56 8.26 17.62
C GLU A 331 0.86 8.51 18.16
N THR A 332 1.90 8.26 17.34
CA THR A 332 3.29 8.49 17.75
C THR A 332 3.65 9.97 17.67
N ASN A 333 4.38 10.47 18.68
CA ASN A 333 4.93 11.81 18.65
C ASN A 333 5.93 11.98 17.49
N PRO A 334 5.79 12.99 16.62
CA PRO A 334 6.62 13.16 15.42
C PRO A 334 8.12 13.28 15.74
N TYR A 335 8.49 13.84 16.90
CA TYR A 335 9.89 13.94 17.31
C TYR A 335 10.49 12.57 17.67
N LEU A 336 9.71 11.71 18.32
CA LEU A 336 10.15 10.35 18.63
C LEU A 336 10.28 9.52 17.35
N LEU A 337 9.33 9.64 16.44
CA LEU A 337 9.39 8.99 15.13
C LEU A 337 10.65 9.42 14.36
N ALA A 338 10.92 10.73 14.27
CA ALA A 338 12.11 11.25 13.61
C ALA A 338 13.40 10.70 14.25
N LEU A 339 13.48 10.65 15.58
CA LEU A 339 14.62 10.07 16.29
C LEU A 339 14.81 8.59 15.94
N THR A 340 13.74 7.79 15.91
CA THR A 340 13.83 6.37 15.55
C THR A 340 14.33 6.17 14.13
N ILE A 341 13.90 7.00 13.19
CA ILE A 341 14.38 6.98 11.80
C ILE A 341 15.87 7.34 11.75
N VAL A 342 16.29 8.42 12.41
CA VAL A 342 17.71 8.83 12.43
C VAL A 342 18.59 7.74 13.05
N VAL A 343 18.20 7.18 14.19
CA VAL A 343 18.94 6.09 14.85
C VAL A 343 19.01 4.86 13.94
N SER A 344 17.93 4.52 13.24
CA SER A 344 17.91 3.39 12.29
C SER A 344 18.82 3.60 11.09
N ILE A 345 18.89 4.82 10.54
CA ILE A 345 19.79 5.18 9.44
C ILE A 345 21.24 5.11 9.90
N VAL A 346 21.55 5.69 11.06
CA VAL A 346 22.89 5.64 11.65
C VAL A 346 23.32 4.20 11.92
N HIS A 347 22.42 3.37 12.47
CA HIS A 347 22.67 1.95 12.66
C HIS A 347 22.94 1.24 11.33
N SER A 348 22.11 1.49 10.31
CA SER A 348 22.28 0.93 8.97
C SER A 348 23.61 1.35 8.33
N ILE A 349 24.05 2.59 8.54
CA ILE A 349 25.35 3.09 8.06
C ILE A 349 26.49 2.41 8.80
N PHE A 350 26.43 2.29 10.12
CA PHE A 350 27.48 1.60 10.90
C PHE A 350 27.59 0.13 10.53
N GLU A 351 26.46 -0.55 10.33
CA GLU A 351 26.43 -1.93 9.84
C GLU A 351 27.02 -2.01 8.43
N PHE A 352 26.62 -1.14 7.51
CA PHE A 352 27.17 -1.10 6.15
C PHE A 352 28.68 -0.83 6.15
N LEU A 353 29.17 0.07 6.99
CA LEU A 353 30.60 0.32 7.17
C LEU A 353 31.32 -0.88 7.80
N ALA A 354 30.69 -1.57 8.76
CA ALA A 354 31.23 -2.80 9.35
C ALA A 354 31.34 -3.93 8.32
N PHE A 355 30.35 -4.09 7.43
CA PHE A 355 30.41 -5.01 6.30
C PHE A 355 31.51 -4.64 5.30
N LYS A 356 31.69 -3.33 5.03
CA LYS A 356 32.73 -2.85 4.11
C LYS A 356 34.15 -2.97 4.68
N ASN A 357 34.31 -2.84 6.00
CA ASN A 357 35.63 -2.81 6.67
C ASN A 357 36.06 -4.15 7.29
N GLY A 358 35.24 -5.21 7.17
CA GLY A 358 35.65 -6.60 7.30
C GLY A 358 36.62 -6.93 8.45
N LYS A 359 36.28 -6.64 9.71
CA LYS A 359 37.05 -7.14 10.87
C LYS A 359 36.19 -7.34 12.12
N PHE A 360 35.70 -8.57 12.31
CA PHE A 360 35.70 -9.17 13.65
C PHE A 360 35.78 -10.71 13.58
N CYS A 361 36.91 -11.23 13.09
CA CYS A 361 37.39 -12.54 13.48
C CYS A 361 38.90 -12.59 13.24
N SER A 362 39.67 -11.92 14.12
CA SER A 362 41.11 -12.18 14.20
C SER A 362 41.31 -13.61 14.65
N ALA A 363 41.92 -14.40 13.78
CA ALA A 363 42.59 -15.63 14.15
C ALA A 363 43.64 -15.32 15.23
N VAL A 364 43.32 -15.62 16.49
CA VAL A 364 44.33 -15.65 17.55
C VAL A 364 45.07 -16.98 17.42
N LYS A 365 46.18 -16.93 16.66
CA LYS A 365 47.23 -17.93 16.69
C LYS A 365 48.16 -17.55 17.84
N ILE A 366 48.08 -18.23 18.97
CA ILE A 366 49.14 -18.22 19.99
C ILE A 366 49.92 -19.51 19.83
N SER A 367 51.12 -19.35 19.28
CA SER A 367 52.20 -20.33 19.17
C SER A 367 52.85 -20.60 20.54
N SER A 368 53.27 -21.85 20.80
CA SER A 368 54.70 -22.22 20.89
C SER A 368 54.97 -23.47 21.75
N PHE A 369 56.10 -24.13 21.42
CA PHE A 369 56.82 -25.22 22.12
C PHE A 369 56.21 -26.63 22.06
N GLY A 370 56.91 -27.68 21.61
CA GLY A 370 58.31 -27.80 21.21
C GLY A 370 58.62 -29.22 20.71
N SER A 371 59.72 -29.32 19.96
CA SER A 371 60.58 -30.50 19.73
C SER A 371 59.93 -31.87 19.46
N SER A 372 60.14 -32.41 18.26
CA SER A 372 60.30 -33.85 18.10
C SER A 372 61.35 -34.17 17.02
N PRO A 373 62.23 -35.17 17.24
CA PRO A 373 63.39 -35.43 16.40
C PRO A 373 63.08 -36.28 15.16
N SER A 374 64.08 -36.27 14.29
CA SER A 374 64.22 -36.91 12.98
C SER A 374 64.16 -38.44 12.94
N HIS A 375 63.94 -38.92 11.71
CA HIS A 375 64.03 -40.29 11.14
C HIS A 375 62.73 -41.10 11.17
N ARG A 376 62.32 -41.76 10.08
CA ARG A 376 63.17 -42.51 9.12
C ARG A 376 62.45 -42.72 7.77
N LYS A 377 63.19 -42.66 6.65
CA LYS A 377 62.89 -43.42 5.42
C LYS A 377 63.75 -44.68 5.43
N GLY A 378 63.15 -45.82 5.09
CA GLY A 378 63.80 -46.90 4.35
C GLY A 378 64.33 -48.10 5.15
N PHE A 379 63.73 -49.26 4.83
CA PHE A 379 64.08 -50.66 5.13
C PHE A 379 63.96 -51.17 6.57
#